data_AF-A0A1B8WZV4-F1
#
_entry.id   AF-A0A1B8WZV4-F1
#
_cell.length_a   1.000
_cell.length_b   1.000
_cell.length_c   1.000
_cell.angle_alpha   90.00
_cell.angle_beta   90.00
_cell.angle_gamma   90.00
#
_symmetry.space_group_name_H-M   'P 1'
#
loop_
_entity.id
_entity.type
_entity.pdbx_description
1 polymer ?
#
loop_
_entity_poly.entity_id
_entity_poly.type
_entity_poly.pdbx_seq_one_letter_code
_entity_poly.pdbx_strand_id
1 'polypeptide(L)'
;MSREEVENLFLQEKPTLALLTIWSLRKTYASVITKQINSTFAHTTKILSKMADMGLVQFTSEGRIKYVELTEYGVDVVTNLRDFITTLGENLPEKYRELVETVEEEESEGTQLNRESKEILERIKTLRNKIEEIYGQLVEANASEDRIKLKLGPFSREIHMIGDTIENSEEPIHDDVLIAYGNTKEVFDKLLGRK
;
A
#
# COMPACT_ATOMS: atom_id res chain seq x y z
N MET A 1 0.57 -24.95 -17.81
CA MET A 1 0.37 -23.56 -18.25
C MET A 1 1.70 -22.85 -18.19
N SER A 2 2.05 -22.07 -19.20
CA SER A 2 3.25 -21.22 -19.13
C SER A 2 2.99 -20.03 -18.21
N ARG A 3 4.05 -19.42 -17.67
CA ARG A 3 3.92 -18.19 -16.87
C ARG A 3 3.25 -17.05 -17.65
N GLU A 4 3.51 -17.01 -18.96
CA GLU A 4 2.88 -16.05 -19.88
C GLU A 4 1.38 -16.29 -20.05
N GLU A 5 0.91 -17.55 -20.00
CA GLU A 5 -0.53 -17.84 -20.04
C GLU A 5 -1.26 -17.33 -18.80
N VAL A 6 -0.65 -17.49 -17.61
CA VAL A 6 -1.21 -16.97 -16.35
C VAL A 6 -1.20 -15.44 -16.33
N GLU A 7 -0.09 -14.83 -16.77
CA GLU A 7 0.00 -13.37 -16.94
C GLU A 7 -1.11 -12.86 -17.85
N ASN A 8 -1.25 -13.39 -19.07
CA ASN A 8 -2.25 -12.92 -20.02
C ASN A 8 -3.70 -13.18 -19.60
N LEU A 9 -3.94 -14.18 -18.73
CA LEU A 9 -5.26 -14.48 -18.20
C LEU A 9 -5.75 -13.43 -17.20
N PHE A 10 -4.86 -12.97 -16.32
CA PHE A 10 -5.24 -12.09 -15.20
C PHE A 10 -4.76 -10.65 -15.34
N LEU A 11 -3.67 -10.41 -16.08
CA LEU A 11 -2.93 -9.16 -16.08
C LEU A 11 -2.62 -8.69 -17.51
N GLN A 12 -2.48 -7.37 -17.67
CA GLN A 12 -1.88 -6.80 -18.89
C GLN A 12 -0.47 -6.34 -18.57
N GLU A 13 0.52 -6.91 -19.27
CA GLU A 13 1.93 -6.73 -18.93
C GLU A 13 2.33 -5.27 -18.71
N LYS A 14 2.18 -4.42 -19.74
CA LYS A 14 2.72 -3.06 -19.70
C LYS A 14 2.02 -2.16 -18.66
N PRO A 15 0.69 -2.16 -18.53
CA PRO A 15 0.01 -1.46 -17.44
C PRO A 15 0.42 -1.96 -16.05
N THR A 16 0.49 -3.28 -15.84
CA THR A 16 0.85 -3.86 -14.53
C THR A 16 2.27 -3.44 -14.14
N LEU A 17 3.23 -3.59 -15.05
CA LEU A 17 4.62 -3.16 -14.81
C LEU A 17 4.72 -1.65 -14.59
N ALA A 18 3.94 -0.84 -15.30
CA ALA A 18 3.97 0.61 -15.13
C ALA A 18 3.51 1.01 -13.73
N LEU A 19 2.44 0.40 -13.22
CA LEU A 19 1.92 0.70 -11.89
C LEU A 19 2.92 0.28 -10.79
N LEU A 20 3.48 -0.93 -10.88
CA LEU A 20 4.50 -1.42 -9.95
C LEU A 20 5.78 -0.57 -10.00
N THR A 21 6.19 -0.12 -11.19
CA THR A 21 7.36 0.77 -11.34
C THR A 21 7.14 2.12 -10.66
N ILE A 22 5.94 2.72 -10.79
CA ILE A 22 5.63 4.00 -10.15
C ILE A 22 5.59 3.82 -8.64
N TRP A 23 5.01 2.72 -8.15
CA TRP A 23 5.02 2.37 -6.74
C TRP A 23 6.46 2.27 -6.19
N SER A 24 7.29 1.45 -6.84
CA SER A 24 8.69 1.22 -6.46
C SER A 24 9.49 2.50 -6.42
N LEU A 25 9.41 3.33 -7.47
CA LEU A 25 10.20 4.56 -7.57
C LEU A 25 9.56 5.75 -6.84
N ARG A 26 8.36 5.59 -6.28
CA ARG A 26 7.51 6.63 -5.68
C ARG A 26 7.21 7.79 -6.63
N LYS A 27 8.13 8.76 -6.73
CA LYS A 27 8.04 9.95 -7.57
C LYS A 27 9.01 9.84 -8.74
N THR A 28 8.48 9.55 -9.92
CA THR A 28 9.27 9.27 -11.12
C THR A 28 8.81 10.09 -12.32
N TYR A 29 9.38 9.88 -13.51
CA TYR A 29 9.00 10.56 -14.74
C TYR A 29 8.87 9.58 -15.91
N ALA A 30 8.04 9.95 -16.89
CA ALA A 30 7.57 9.03 -17.93
C ALA A 30 8.69 8.32 -18.71
N SER A 31 9.85 8.94 -18.91
CA SER A 31 10.97 8.30 -19.61
C SER A 31 11.68 7.22 -18.79
N VAL A 32 11.66 7.29 -17.45
CA VAL A 32 12.14 6.18 -16.59
C VAL A 32 11.19 5.00 -16.71
N ILE A 33 9.88 5.25 -16.56
CA ILE A 33 8.85 4.22 -16.68
C ILE A 33 8.93 3.54 -18.05
N THR A 34 9.10 4.32 -19.12
CA THR A 34 9.24 3.80 -20.50
C THR A 34 10.36 2.76 -20.62
N LYS A 35 11.52 3.03 -19.99
CA LYS A 35 12.66 2.11 -19.97
C LYS A 35 12.35 0.85 -19.17
N GLN A 36 11.78 1.01 -17.97
CA GLN A 36 11.49 -0.10 -17.06
C GLN A 36 10.48 -1.09 -17.66
N ILE A 37 9.41 -0.59 -18.28
CA ILE A 37 8.38 -1.47 -18.87
C ILE A 37 8.73 -1.97 -20.27
N ASN A 38 9.91 -1.62 -20.81
CA ASN A 38 10.35 -1.89 -22.18
C ASN A 38 9.26 -1.55 -23.21
N SER A 39 8.93 -0.27 -23.34
CA SER A 39 7.92 0.21 -24.30
C SER A 39 8.34 1.49 -25.02
N THR A 40 7.49 1.99 -25.91
CA THR A 40 7.70 3.29 -26.57
C THR A 40 7.13 4.41 -25.70
N PHE A 41 7.74 5.59 -25.75
CA PHE A 41 7.26 6.74 -24.98
C PHE A 41 5.79 7.09 -25.27
N ALA A 42 5.38 7.00 -26.53
CA ALA A 42 3.98 7.22 -26.94
C ALA A 42 3.03 6.18 -26.34
N HIS A 43 3.45 4.92 -26.25
CA HIS A 43 2.63 3.89 -25.63
C HIS A 43 2.58 4.05 -24.10
N THR A 44 3.72 4.31 -23.46
CA THR A 44 3.79 4.58 -22.01
C THR A 44 2.92 5.76 -21.62
N THR A 45 3.02 6.90 -22.31
CA THR A 45 2.18 8.08 -22.02
C THR A 45 0.69 7.81 -22.19
N LYS A 46 0.29 6.96 -23.16
CA LYS A 46 -1.10 6.52 -23.31
C LYS A 46 -1.57 5.68 -22.12
N ILE A 47 -0.73 4.78 -21.61
CA ILE A 47 -1.01 4.00 -20.39
C ILE A 47 -1.17 4.94 -19.19
N LEU A 48 -0.21 5.85 -18.98
CA LEU A 48 -0.23 6.78 -17.85
C LEU A 48 -1.43 7.73 -17.89
N SER A 49 -1.84 8.16 -19.08
CA SER A 49 -3.04 9.00 -19.24
C SER A 49 -4.30 8.23 -18.80
N LYS A 50 -4.44 6.97 -19.22
CA LYS A 50 -5.57 6.13 -18.78
C LYS A 50 -5.55 5.88 -17.27
N MET A 51 -4.38 5.64 -16.69
CA MET A 51 -4.24 5.47 -15.24
C MET A 51 -4.66 6.73 -14.49
N ALA A 52 -4.30 7.91 -15.01
CA ALA A 52 -4.71 9.19 -14.42
C ALA A 52 -6.23 9.41 -14.56
N ASP A 53 -6.81 9.07 -15.71
CA ASP A 53 -8.26 9.12 -15.92
C ASP A 53 -9.03 8.19 -14.96
N MET A 54 -8.41 7.08 -14.56
CA MET A 54 -8.92 6.13 -13.55
C MET A 54 -8.59 6.54 -12.11
N GLY A 55 -7.88 7.64 -11.90
CA GLY A 55 -7.48 8.13 -10.58
C GLY A 55 -6.40 7.29 -9.88
N LEU A 56 -5.66 6.43 -10.60
CA LEU A 56 -4.58 5.61 -10.04
C LEU A 56 -3.27 6.38 -9.87
N VAL A 57 -3.03 7.36 -10.75
CA VAL A 57 -1.80 8.16 -10.74
C VAL A 57 -2.15 9.63 -10.89
N GLN A 58 -1.26 10.49 -10.42
CA GLN A 58 -1.34 11.93 -10.64
C GLN A 58 -0.05 12.46 -11.26
N PHE A 59 -0.17 13.59 -11.93
CA PHE A 59 0.97 14.30 -12.49
C PHE A 59 1.22 15.60 -11.73
N THR A 60 2.41 15.73 -11.15
CA THR A 60 2.88 16.98 -10.54
C THR A 60 3.96 17.61 -11.40
N SER A 61 4.08 18.94 -11.37
CA SER A 61 5.07 19.67 -12.18
C SER A 61 5.96 20.50 -11.28
N GLU A 62 7.27 20.33 -11.40
CA GLU A 62 8.27 21.17 -10.75
C GLU A 62 9.17 21.79 -11.82
N GLY A 63 8.95 23.09 -12.07
CA GLY A 63 9.60 23.79 -13.17
C GLY A 63 9.25 23.17 -14.53
N ARG A 64 10.25 22.58 -15.20
CA ARG A 64 10.10 21.95 -16.53
C ARG A 64 9.90 20.43 -16.46
N ILE A 65 9.97 19.85 -15.27
CA ILE A 65 9.88 18.40 -15.08
C ILE A 65 8.44 18.05 -14.68
N LYS A 66 7.85 17.09 -15.40
CA LYS A 66 6.55 16.52 -15.09
C LYS A 66 6.75 15.15 -14.45
N TYR A 67 6.42 15.06 -13.18
CA TYR A 67 6.48 13.85 -12.38
C TYR A 67 5.19 13.04 -12.48
N VAL A 68 5.30 11.76 -12.16
CA VAL A 68 4.23 10.78 -12.05
C VAL A 68 4.39 10.10 -10.70
N GLU A 69 3.31 10.03 -9.94
CA GLU A 69 3.23 9.37 -8.65
C GLU A 69 1.85 8.73 -8.49
N LEU A 70 1.74 7.75 -7.58
CA LEU A 70 0.44 7.16 -7.24
C LEU A 70 -0.43 8.17 -6.48
N THR A 71 -1.73 8.08 -6.68
CA THR A 71 -2.69 8.66 -5.73
C THR A 71 -2.85 7.72 -4.53
N GLU A 72 -3.55 8.15 -3.47
CA GLU A 72 -3.94 7.26 -2.37
C GLU A 72 -4.66 5.99 -2.88
N TYR A 73 -5.63 6.17 -3.79
CA TYR A 73 -6.32 5.05 -4.43
C TYR A 73 -5.37 4.16 -5.24
N GLY A 74 -4.39 4.75 -5.92
CA GLY A 74 -3.35 3.99 -6.64
C GLY A 74 -2.47 3.15 -5.72
N VAL A 75 -2.14 3.66 -4.53
CA VAL A 75 -1.39 2.93 -3.49
C VAL A 75 -2.20 1.71 -3.03
N ASP A 76 -3.48 1.89 -2.68
CA ASP A 76 -4.33 0.76 -2.26
C ASP A 76 -4.43 -0.32 -3.36
N VAL A 77 -4.58 0.09 -4.62
CA VAL A 77 -4.67 -0.82 -5.76
C VAL A 77 -3.37 -1.59 -5.95
N VAL A 78 -2.21 -0.92 -5.89
CA VAL A 78 -0.92 -1.60 -6.11
C VAL A 78 -0.54 -2.51 -4.93
N THR A 79 -0.94 -2.18 -3.70
CA THR A 79 -0.77 -3.07 -2.54
C THR A 79 -1.54 -4.38 -2.74
N ASN A 80 -2.82 -4.31 -3.13
CA ASN A 80 -3.60 -5.51 -3.41
C ASN A 80 -3.05 -6.31 -4.61
N LEU A 81 -2.55 -5.61 -5.64
CA LEU A 81 -1.90 -6.23 -6.80
C LEU A 81 -0.62 -6.96 -6.38
N ARG A 82 0.18 -6.39 -5.47
CA ARG A 82 1.37 -7.03 -4.91
C ARG A 82 1.00 -8.32 -4.21
N ASP A 83 0.04 -8.28 -3.30
CA ASP A 83 -0.38 -9.47 -2.54
C ASP A 83 -0.91 -10.57 -3.49
N PHE A 84 -1.60 -10.18 -4.56
CA PHE A 84 -2.00 -11.07 -5.63
C PHE A 84 -0.80 -11.70 -6.37
N ILE A 85 0.21 -10.90 -6.73
CA ILE A 85 1.45 -11.38 -7.38
C ILE A 85 2.21 -12.33 -6.45
N THR A 86 2.37 -11.98 -5.18
CA THR A 86 3.03 -12.81 -4.16
C THR A 86 2.29 -14.14 -3.98
N THR A 87 0.96 -14.11 -3.96
CA THR A 87 0.13 -15.34 -3.88
C THR A 87 0.29 -16.24 -5.11
N LEU A 88 0.39 -15.65 -6.30
CA LEU A 88 0.65 -16.41 -7.53
C LEU A 88 2.08 -16.94 -7.60
N GLY A 89 3.05 -16.27 -6.97
CA GLY A 89 4.42 -16.73 -6.80
C GLY A 89 5.10 -17.12 -8.12
N GLU A 90 5.61 -18.35 -8.20
CA GLU A 90 6.33 -18.87 -9.37
C GLU A 90 5.47 -19.02 -10.64
N ASN A 91 4.15 -18.79 -10.56
CA ASN A 91 3.26 -18.85 -11.70
C ASN A 91 3.32 -17.58 -12.58
N LEU A 92 3.94 -16.49 -12.11
CA LEU A 92 4.13 -15.27 -12.87
C LEU A 92 5.59 -15.11 -13.36
N PRO A 93 5.83 -14.29 -14.41
CA PRO A 93 7.18 -13.94 -14.85
C PRO A 93 8.03 -13.26 -13.75
N GLU A 94 9.34 -13.50 -13.79
CA GLU A 94 10.30 -13.06 -12.75
C GLU A 94 10.28 -11.55 -12.49
N LYS A 95 10.17 -10.75 -13.56
CA LYS A 95 10.13 -9.29 -13.54
C LYS A 95 9.09 -8.71 -12.56
N TYR A 96 8.00 -9.42 -12.29
CA TYR A 96 7.00 -8.97 -11.33
C TYR A 96 7.48 -9.12 -9.90
N ARG A 97 8.18 -10.21 -9.61
CA ARG A 97 8.72 -10.50 -8.29
C ARG A 97 9.91 -9.61 -7.99
N GLU A 98 10.82 -9.43 -8.94
CA GLU A 98 11.95 -8.52 -8.79
C GLU A 98 11.49 -7.12 -8.38
N LEU A 99 10.43 -6.57 -9.00
CA LEU A 99 9.85 -5.26 -8.66
C LEU A 99 9.11 -5.21 -7.32
N VAL A 100 8.64 -6.36 -6.82
CA VAL A 100 7.96 -6.46 -5.52
C VAL A 100 9.00 -6.63 -4.41
N GLU A 101 9.97 -7.51 -4.62
CA GLU A 101 11.06 -7.83 -3.70
C GLU A 101 12.03 -6.65 -3.54
N THR A 102 12.40 -5.94 -4.61
CA THR A 102 13.26 -4.74 -4.50
C THR A 102 12.64 -3.65 -3.63
N VAL A 103 11.32 -3.54 -3.58
CA VAL A 103 10.65 -2.56 -2.73
C VAL A 103 10.49 -3.09 -1.31
N GLU A 104 10.28 -4.39 -1.10
CA GLU A 104 10.33 -4.97 0.24
C GLU A 104 11.75 -4.86 0.84
N GLU A 105 12.79 -5.00 0.04
CA GLU A 105 14.19 -4.80 0.42
C GLU A 105 14.53 -3.32 0.63
N GLU A 106 14.09 -2.39 -0.23
CA GLU A 106 14.28 -0.94 -0.02
C GLU A 106 13.39 -0.36 1.09
N GLU A 107 12.20 -0.91 1.31
CA GLU A 107 11.41 -0.65 2.53
C GLU A 107 12.15 -1.20 3.73
N SER A 108 12.83 -2.36 3.65
CA SER A 108 13.62 -2.97 4.73
C SER A 108 15.00 -2.31 4.98
N GLU A 109 15.64 -1.75 3.95
CA GLU A 109 16.94 -1.05 4.01
C GLU A 109 16.76 0.46 4.27
N GLY A 110 15.68 1.06 3.77
CA GLY A 110 15.22 2.42 4.13
C GLY A 110 14.66 2.49 5.55
N THR A 111 14.14 1.37 6.08
CA THR A 111 13.81 1.19 7.50
C THR A 111 15.00 0.72 8.31
N GLN A 112 16.00 1.58 8.48
CA GLN A 112 16.71 1.54 9.77
C GLN A 112 15.81 2.17 10.84
N LEU A 113 14.64 1.55 11.06
CA LEU A 113 13.78 1.86 12.20
C LEU A 113 14.64 1.65 13.43
N ASN A 114 14.73 2.69 14.26
CA ASN A 114 15.25 2.52 15.61
C ASN A 114 14.41 1.48 16.35
N ARG A 115 14.95 0.97 17.45
CA ARG A 115 14.32 -0.12 18.21
C ARG A 115 12.87 0.23 18.58
N GLU A 116 12.66 1.49 18.99
CA GLU A 116 11.36 2.00 19.40
C GLU A 116 10.35 2.04 18.25
N SER A 117 10.72 2.54 17.07
CA SER A 117 9.84 2.54 15.90
C SER A 117 9.48 1.12 15.45
N LYS A 118 10.41 0.14 15.56
CA LYS A 118 10.09 -1.28 15.28
C LYS A 118 9.06 -1.83 16.26
N GLU A 119 9.24 -1.56 17.55
CA GLU A 119 8.33 -2.01 18.60
C GLU A 119 6.92 -1.41 18.43
N ILE A 120 6.84 -0.11 18.09
CA ILE A 120 5.57 0.57 17.83
C ILE A 120 4.88 0.01 16.58
N LEU A 121 5.63 -0.18 15.48
CA LEU A 121 5.07 -0.71 14.24
C LEU A 121 4.47 -2.11 14.43
N GLU A 122 5.14 -2.98 15.17
CA GLU A 122 4.65 -4.33 15.45
C GLU A 122 3.38 -4.32 16.30
N ARG A 123 3.29 -3.39 17.27
CA ARG A 123 2.06 -3.17 18.06
C ARG A 123 0.92 -2.69 17.18
N ILE A 124 1.16 -1.75 16.25
CA ILE A 124 0.15 -1.27 15.30
C ILE A 124 -0.36 -2.41 14.43
N LYS A 125 0.54 -3.20 13.83
CA LYS A 125 0.19 -4.35 12.97
C LYS A 125 -0.64 -5.38 13.73
N THR A 126 -0.20 -5.74 14.94
CA THR A 126 -0.91 -6.71 15.79
C THR A 126 -2.32 -6.23 16.13
N LEU A 127 -2.47 -4.94 16.47
CA LEU A 127 -3.76 -4.34 16.79
C LEU A 127 -4.69 -4.33 15.57
N ARG A 128 -4.18 -3.90 14.41
CA ARG A 128 -4.93 -3.87 13.16
C ARG A 128 -5.47 -5.25 12.80
N ASN A 129 -4.62 -6.28 12.82
CA ASN A 129 -5.03 -7.65 12.50
C ASN A 129 -6.16 -8.14 13.42
N LYS A 130 -6.08 -7.84 14.73
CA LYS A 130 -7.15 -8.21 15.68
C LYS A 130 -8.47 -7.51 15.39
N ILE A 131 -8.42 -6.21 15.02
CA ILE A 131 -9.61 -5.43 14.68
C ILE A 131 -10.26 -6.02 13.42
N GLU A 132 -9.46 -6.29 12.38
CA GLU A 132 -9.93 -6.84 11.11
C GLU A 132 -10.52 -8.25 11.29
N GLU A 133 -9.88 -9.11 12.08
CA GLU A 133 -10.37 -10.46 12.38
C GLU A 133 -11.73 -10.41 13.10
N ILE A 134 -11.85 -9.60 14.16
CA ILE A 134 -13.10 -9.47 14.92
C ILE A 134 -14.20 -8.86 14.04
N TYR A 135 -13.87 -7.84 13.24
CA TYR A 135 -14.83 -7.23 12.34
C TYR A 135 -15.31 -8.23 11.28
N GLY A 136 -14.41 -8.98 10.65
CA GLY A 136 -14.73 -10.03 9.69
C GLY A 136 -15.72 -11.05 10.26
N GLN A 137 -15.44 -11.58 11.45
CA GLN A 137 -16.33 -12.52 12.15
C GLN A 137 -17.73 -11.94 12.42
N LEU A 138 -17.80 -10.65 12.75
CA LEU A 138 -19.06 -9.97 13.02
C LEU A 138 -19.87 -9.70 11.75
N VAL A 139 -19.20 -9.37 10.65
CA VAL A 139 -19.83 -9.22 9.33
C VAL A 139 -20.40 -10.56 8.85
N GLU A 140 -19.63 -11.65 8.95
CA GLU A 140 -20.10 -13.00 8.61
C GLU A 140 -21.33 -13.42 9.44
N ALA A 141 -21.37 -13.02 10.71
CA ALA A 141 -22.49 -13.27 11.59
C ALA A 141 -23.69 -12.31 11.41
N ASN A 142 -23.65 -11.39 10.42
CA ASN A 142 -24.62 -10.31 10.23
C ASN A 142 -24.92 -9.53 11.53
N ALA A 143 -23.87 -9.22 12.29
CA ALA A 143 -23.99 -8.50 13.55
C ALA A 143 -24.49 -7.06 13.32
N SER A 144 -25.29 -6.54 14.26
CA SER A 144 -25.71 -5.14 14.24
C SER A 144 -24.53 -4.19 14.53
N GLU A 145 -24.67 -2.95 14.08
CA GLU A 145 -23.69 -1.88 14.32
C GLU A 145 -23.38 -1.68 15.80
N ASP A 146 -24.38 -1.79 16.68
CA ASP A 146 -24.20 -1.71 18.13
C ASP A 146 -23.31 -2.84 18.67
N ARG A 147 -23.41 -4.03 18.09
CA ARG A 147 -22.61 -5.20 18.48
C ARG A 147 -21.16 -5.06 18.01
N ILE A 148 -20.96 -4.43 16.85
CA ILE A 148 -19.63 -4.06 16.33
C ILE A 148 -18.98 -3.01 17.24
N LYS A 149 -19.70 -1.94 17.59
CA LYS A 149 -19.21 -0.91 18.52
C LYS A 149 -18.86 -1.48 19.89
N LEU A 150 -19.67 -2.39 20.43
CA LEU A 150 -19.41 -3.03 21.72
C LEU A 150 -18.13 -3.88 21.70
N LYS A 151 -17.86 -4.58 20.59
CA LYS A 151 -16.72 -5.49 20.44
C LYS A 151 -15.42 -4.78 20.07
N LEU A 152 -15.50 -3.74 19.24
CA LEU A 152 -14.32 -2.98 18.80
C LEU A 152 -13.97 -1.81 19.73
N GLY A 153 -14.95 -1.27 20.46
CA GLY A 153 -14.76 -0.14 21.38
C GLY A 153 -13.57 -0.25 22.34
N PRO A 154 -13.27 -1.42 22.94
CA PRO A 154 -12.11 -1.60 23.81
C PRO A 154 -10.76 -1.25 23.16
N PHE A 155 -10.61 -1.43 21.84
CA PHE A 155 -9.36 -1.11 21.12
C PHE A 155 -9.09 0.39 21.01
N SER A 156 -10.10 1.25 21.25
CA SER A 156 -9.93 2.71 21.27
C SER A 156 -8.87 3.13 22.31
N ARG A 157 -8.77 2.39 23.42
CA ARG A 157 -7.75 2.64 24.45
C ARG A 157 -6.36 2.28 23.95
N GLU A 158 -6.23 1.17 23.22
CA GLU A 158 -4.95 0.70 22.70
C GLU A 158 -4.42 1.63 21.60
N ILE A 159 -5.29 2.10 20.71
CA ILE A 159 -4.96 3.14 19.71
C ILE A 159 -4.49 4.42 20.39
N HIS A 160 -5.16 4.85 21.46
CA HIS A 160 -4.75 6.05 22.19
C HIS A 160 -3.38 5.85 22.87
N MET A 161 -3.16 4.72 23.53
CA MET A 161 -1.87 4.40 24.15
C MET A 161 -0.72 4.34 23.16
N ILE A 162 -0.95 3.83 21.94
CA ILE A 162 0.06 3.85 20.87
C ILE A 162 0.35 5.30 20.44
N GLY A 163 -0.68 6.13 20.30
CA GLY A 163 -0.53 7.56 20.01
C GLY A 163 0.30 8.29 21.07
N ASP A 164 -0.02 8.07 22.36
CA ASP A 164 0.74 8.65 23.47
C ASP A 164 2.20 8.17 23.46
N THR A 165 2.45 6.92 23.06
CA THR A 165 3.82 6.39 22.95
C THR A 165 4.59 7.10 21.83
N ILE A 166 3.93 7.37 20.69
CA ILE A 166 4.53 8.10 19.56
C ILE A 166 4.81 9.55 19.95
N GLU A 167 3.85 10.23 20.60
CA GLU A 167 3.97 11.65 20.97
C GLU A 167 5.04 11.90 22.05
N ASN A 168 5.21 10.95 22.98
CA ASN A 168 6.17 11.07 24.08
C ASN A 168 7.49 10.35 23.81
N SER A 169 7.74 9.89 22.58
CA SER A 169 8.97 9.20 22.22
C SER A 169 10.18 10.13 22.34
N GLU A 170 11.26 9.64 22.94
CA GLU A 170 12.53 10.37 23.07
C GLU A 170 13.31 10.41 21.75
N GLU A 171 13.08 9.43 20.88
CA GLU A 171 13.71 9.34 19.57
C GLU A 171 12.71 9.72 18.45
N PRO A 172 13.19 10.26 17.31
CA PRO A 172 12.33 10.50 16.16
C PRO A 172 11.65 9.20 15.70
N ILE A 173 10.32 9.19 15.68
CA ILE A 173 9.54 8.08 15.12
C ILE A 173 9.55 8.19 13.60
N HIS A 174 9.84 7.07 12.95
CA HIS A 174 9.92 7.00 11.50
C HIS A 174 8.56 7.26 10.83
N ASP A 175 8.57 7.96 9.69
CA ASP A 175 7.36 8.37 8.96
C ASP A 175 6.44 7.19 8.63
N ASP A 176 6.99 6.04 8.24
CA ASP A 176 6.21 4.83 7.96
C ASP A 176 5.38 4.34 9.17
N VAL A 177 5.89 4.55 10.40
CA VAL A 177 5.17 4.21 11.63
C VAL A 177 4.04 5.20 11.87
N LEU A 178 4.26 6.48 11.60
CA LEU A 178 3.24 7.52 11.67
C LEU A 178 2.11 7.28 10.66
N ILE A 179 2.47 6.92 9.42
CA ILE A 179 1.53 6.56 8.35
C ILE A 179 0.73 5.32 8.75
N ALA A 180 1.40 4.26 9.22
CA ALA A 180 0.74 3.02 9.66
C ALA A 180 -0.24 3.26 10.82
N TYR A 181 0.15 4.10 11.78
CA TYR A 181 -0.70 4.52 12.89
C TYR A 181 -1.93 5.30 12.40
N GLY A 182 -1.71 6.32 11.54
CA GLY A 182 -2.77 7.14 10.97
C GLY A 182 -3.82 6.33 10.22
N ASN A 183 -3.36 5.44 9.32
CA ASN A 183 -4.25 4.57 8.54
C ASN A 183 -5.06 3.63 9.44
N THR A 184 -4.42 3.03 10.45
CA THR A 184 -5.09 2.12 11.39
C THR A 184 -6.15 2.84 12.22
N LYS A 185 -5.84 4.06 12.69
CA LYS A 185 -6.79 4.90 13.42
C LYS A 185 -7.98 5.30 12.56
N GLU A 186 -7.75 5.72 11.32
CA GLU A 186 -8.82 6.11 10.40
C GLU A 186 -9.76 4.93 10.09
N VAL A 187 -9.21 3.75 9.80
CA VAL A 187 -9.99 2.54 9.59
C VAL A 187 -10.83 2.24 10.83
N PHE A 188 -10.24 2.27 12.02
CA PHE A 188 -10.95 2.02 13.27
C PHE A 188 -12.08 3.02 13.52
N ASP A 189 -11.85 4.31 13.31
CA ASP A 189 -12.86 5.35 13.50
C ASP A 189 -14.03 5.18 12.51
N LYS A 190 -13.74 4.84 11.25
CA LYS A 190 -14.77 4.48 10.25
C LYS A 190 -15.61 3.28 10.70
N LEU A 191 -14.97 2.23 11.24
CA LEU A 191 -15.68 1.05 11.75
C LEU A 191 -16.57 1.34 12.96
N LEU A 192 -16.24 2.37 13.74
CA LEU A 192 -17.05 2.84 14.86
C LEU A 192 -18.07 3.93 14.47
N GLY A 193 -18.09 4.37 13.21
CA GLY A 193 -18.95 5.47 12.75
C GLY A 193 -18.59 6.82 13.37
N ARG A 194 -17.34 7.00 13.79
CA ARG A 194 -16.80 8.27 14.29
C ARG A 194 -16.34 9.08 13.08
N LYS A 195 -16.78 10.34 12.98
CA LYS A 195 -16.36 11.31 11.96
C LYS A 195 -15.14 12.08 12.42
#